data_AF-A0A836UK79-F1
#
_entry.id   AF-A0A836UK79-F1
#
_cell.length_a   1.000
_cell.length_b   1.000
_cell.length_c   1.000
_cell.angle_alpha   90.00
_cell.angle_beta   90.00
_cell.angle_gamma   90.00
#
_symmetry.space_group_name_H-M   'P 1'
#
loop_
_entity.id
_entity.type
_entity.pdbx_description
1 polymer ?
#
loop_
_entity_poly.entity_id
_entity_poly.type
_entity_poly.pdbx_seq_one_letter_code
_entity_poly.pdbx_strand_id
1 'polypeptide(L)'
;MTDNVIWHDLTTLNIEGKGWTDTRGFYDRLPARAEKIVRDPVWNLSRDSAGICARFTSDTTAIHARWSLRKESLAMVHMPATGVSGVDLYVRVGYTWRWLGIGHPATFPDNEVLLCTGLPEGTREYMLYLPLYNGVRSVSLGVPESASFEATPPRTTQPVVFYGTSITQGGCASRPGTCHPAVLGRMLDRATINLGFSGNGKMEKEIAELLAELDPALYVIDCLPNMTADEVAERAPELIRILRAARPQTPILLVEDRTYSNAFLHQDRAERNRSSRAALRQAFAEL
;
A
#
# COMPACT_ATOMS: atom_id res chain seq x y z
N MET A 1 24.63 20.97 23.70
CA MET A 1 25.16 19.67 23.25
C MET A 1 24.13 19.13 22.28
N THR A 2 24.52 18.81 21.04
CA THR A 2 23.65 18.09 20.11
C THR A 2 23.46 16.70 20.68
N ASP A 3 22.23 16.34 21.02
CA ASP A 3 21.89 15.00 21.50
C ASP A 3 22.24 13.96 20.42
N ASN A 4 22.83 12.83 20.80
CA ASN A 4 23.19 11.78 19.85
C ASN A 4 21.93 11.17 19.24
N VAL A 5 21.99 10.66 18.01
CA VAL A 5 20.85 9.98 17.37
C VAL A 5 21.00 8.47 17.50
N ILE A 6 20.01 7.83 18.13
CA ILE A 6 19.86 6.37 18.20
C ILE A 6 18.99 5.89 17.05
N TRP A 7 19.49 4.89 16.33
CA TRP A 7 18.84 4.32 15.14
C TRP A 7 18.16 3.00 15.47
N HIS A 8 16.89 2.90 15.11
CA HIS A 8 16.06 1.72 15.30
C HIS A 8 15.68 1.14 13.94
N ASP A 9 15.99 -0.15 13.73
CA ASP A 9 15.57 -0.88 12.53
C ASP A 9 14.04 -1.06 12.55
N LEU A 10 13.36 -0.69 11.46
CA LEU A 10 11.91 -0.76 11.37
C LEU A 10 11.38 -2.19 11.50
N THR A 11 12.19 -3.21 11.19
CA THR A 11 11.84 -4.63 11.37
C THR A 11 11.67 -5.04 12.83
N THR A 12 12.15 -4.23 13.78
CA THR A 12 11.93 -4.43 15.23
C THR A 12 10.55 -3.95 15.68
N LEU A 13 9.82 -3.22 14.82
CA LEU A 13 8.47 -2.73 15.08
C LEU A 13 7.41 -3.70 14.55
N ASN A 14 6.17 -3.47 14.98
CA ASN A 14 5.01 -4.08 14.34
C ASN A 14 4.72 -3.39 13.01
N ILE A 15 4.93 -4.14 11.92
CA ILE A 15 4.68 -3.68 10.55
C ILE A 15 3.24 -3.99 10.14
N GLU A 16 2.55 -2.98 9.60
CA GLU A 16 1.23 -3.09 9.01
C GLU A 16 1.31 -3.13 7.47
N GLY A 17 0.25 -3.63 6.85
CA GLY A 17 0.09 -3.65 5.39
C GLY A 17 0.74 -4.82 4.66
N LYS A 18 1.24 -5.82 5.40
CA LYS A 18 1.68 -7.11 4.85
C LYS A 18 0.57 -8.16 4.95
N GLY A 19 0.40 -8.96 3.89
CA GLY A 19 -0.49 -10.13 3.89
C GLY A 19 0.18 -11.42 4.34
N TRP A 20 1.51 -11.53 4.16
CA TRP A 20 2.26 -12.77 4.40
C TRP A 20 3.57 -12.51 5.13
N THR A 21 4.05 -13.54 5.82
CA THR A 21 5.35 -13.55 6.51
C THR A 21 6.41 -14.31 5.72
N ASP A 22 6.04 -15.26 4.88
CA ASP A 22 6.92 -16.07 4.04
C ASP A 22 7.32 -15.35 2.73
N THR A 23 7.67 -14.08 2.84
CA THR A 23 8.03 -13.18 1.73
C THR A 23 9.53 -13.28 1.38
N ARG A 24 9.91 -13.14 0.10
CA ARG A 24 11.33 -13.24 -0.31
C ARG A 24 12.20 -12.10 0.24
N GLY A 25 11.63 -10.90 0.35
CA GLY A 25 12.19 -9.79 1.10
C GLY A 25 11.18 -9.32 2.16
N PHE A 26 11.69 -8.80 3.27
CA PHE A 26 10.85 -8.45 4.42
C PHE A 26 9.75 -7.42 4.09
N TYR A 27 9.97 -6.53 3.13
CA TYR A 27 8.99 -5.51 2.71
C TYR A 27 8.26 -5.85 1.40
N ASP A 28 8.32 -7.10 0.95
CA ASP A 28 7.56 -7.53 -0.22
C ASP A 28 6.09 -7.79 0.15
N ARG A 29 5.20 -7.64 -0.83
CA ARG A 29 3.75 -7.70 -0.65
C ARG A 29 3.11 -9.04 -0.98
N LEU A 30 3.82 -9.92 -1.69
CA LEU A 30 3.40 -11.30 -1.99
C LEU A 30 4.38 -12.31 -1.38
N PRO A 31 3.93 -13.53 -1.06
CA PRO A 31 4.81 -14.55 -0.51
C PRO A 31 5.81 -15.05 -1.56
N ALA A 32 6.96 -15.57 -1.11
CA ALA A 32 8.06 -15.96 -1.99
C ALA A 32 7.65 -16.97 -3.06
N ARG A 33 6.75 -17.90 -2.71
CA ARG A 33 6.24 -18.92 -3.63
C ARG A 33 5.44 -18.34 -4.81
N ALA A 34 4.89 -17.14 -4.67
CA ALA A 34 4.14 -16.49 -5.73
C ALA A 34 4.99 -16.23 -6.98
N GLU A 35 6.32 -16.11 -6.85
CA GLU A 35 7.26 -15.92 -7.97
C GLU A 35 7.08 -16.93 -9.10
N LYS A 36 6.69 -18.18 -8.78
CA LYS A 36 6.51 -19.25 -9.77
C LYS A 36 5.06 -19.43 -10.22
N ILE A 37 4.14 -18.66 -9.65
CA ILE A 37 2.69 -18.83 -9.82
C ILE A 37 2.12 -17.63 -10.58
N VAL A 38 2.50 -16.41 -10.20
CA VAL A 38 1.98 -15.19 -10.82
C VAL A 38 2.85 -14.76 -12.01
N ARG A 39 2.28 -13.97 -12.90
CA ARG A 39 3.01 -13.40 -14.05
C ARG A 39 4.18 -12.52 -13.58
N ASP A 40 5.29 -12.53 -14.32
CA ASP A 40 6.50 -11.74 -14.00
C ASP A 40 6.21 -10.26 -13.69
N PRO A 41 5.34 -9.53 -14.42
CA PRO A 41 5.04 -8.14 -14.08
C PRO A 41 4.38 -8.00 -12.70
N VAL A 42 3.49 -8.93 -12.32
CA VAL A 42 2.84 -8.92 -11.00
C VAL A 42 3.86 -9.22 -9.91
N TRP A 43 4.71 -10.23 -10.12
CA TRP A 43 5.79 -10.56 -9.20
C TRP A 43 6.72 -9.35 -8.98
N ASN A 44 7.21 -8.73 -10.07
CA ASN A 44 8.09 -7.57 -9.98
C ASN A 44 7.46 -6.38 -9.25
N LEU A 45 6.16 -6.13 -9.45
CA LEU A 45 5.43 -5.08 -8.73
C LEU A 45 5.18 -5.44 -7.26
N SER A 46 5.01 -6.72 -6.94
CA SER A 46 4.83 -7.17 -5.54
C SER A 46 6.05 -6.89 -4.65
N ARG A 47 7.21 -6.65 -5.26
CA ARG A 47 8.47 -6.29 -4.59
C ARG A 47 8.55 -4.81 -4.17
N ASP A 48 7.59 -4.00 -4.61
CA ASP A 48 7.41 -2.62 -4.13
C ASP A 48 6.70 -2.61 -2.77
N SER A 49 6.97 -1.59 -1.94
CA SER A 49 6.49 -1.53 -0.55
C SER A 49 5.16 -0.78 -0.37
N ALA A 50 4.35 -0.65 -1.42
CA ALA A 50 3.11 0.13 -1.38
C ALA A 50 2.18 -0.28 -0.24
N GLY A 51 1.74 0.70 0.55
CA GLY A 51 0.80 0.52 1.65
C GLY A 51 1.40 -0.07 2.94
N ILE A 52 2.67 -0.49 2.93
CA ILE A 52 3.35 -0.93 4.15
C ILE A 52 3.64 0.29 5.03
N CYS A 53 3.39 0.17 6.33
CA CYS A 53 3.76 1.18 7.31
C CYS A 53 4.17 0.57 8.65
N ALA A 54 4.80 1.39 9.49
CA ALA A 54 5.12 1.03 10.86
C ALA A 54 4.58 2.08 11.82
N ARG A 55 4.11 1.64 12.99
CA ARG A 55 3.64 2.52 14.07
C ARG A 55 4.51 2.39 15.31
N PHE A 56 4.85 3.52 15.90
CA PHE A 56 5.69 3.59 17.10
C PHE A 56 5.22 4.74 18.00
N THR A 57 5.57 4.65 19.27
CA THR A 57 5.34 5.69 20.27
C THR A 57 6.68 6.26 20.72
N SER A 58 6.76 7.58 20.85
CA SER A 58 7.97 8.28 21.27
C SER A 58 7.62 9.64 21.86
N ASP A 59 8.41 10.11 22.81
CA ASP A 59 8.41 11.49 23.32
C ASP A 59 9.46 12.39 22.62
N THR A 60 9.99 11.92 21.49
CA THR A 60 11.03 12.60 20.73
C THR A 60 10.66 14.02 20.27
N THR A 61 11.68 14.88 20.25
CA THR A 61 11.63 16.24 19.69
C THR A 61 12.07 16.30 18.21
N ALA A 62 12.65 15.23 17.67
CA ALA A 62 13.12 15.14 16.28
C ALA A 62 13.09 13.70 15.75
N ILE A 63 12.77 13.52 14.47
CA ILE A 63 12.72 12.19 13.83
C ILE A 63 13.54 12.24 12.55
N HIS A 64 14.48 11.31 12.43
CA HIS A 64 15.24 11.03 11.21
C HIS A 64 14.75 9.73 10.57
N ALA A 65 14.97 9.57 9.27
CA ALA A 65 14.78 8.31 8.58
C ALA A 65 15.96 7.98 7.68
N ARG A 66 16.32 6.69 7.66
CA ARG A 66 17.23 6.07 6.70
C ARG A 66 16.49 4.98 5.95
N TRP A 67 16.66 4.89 4.64
CA TRP A 67 16.14 3.78 3.87
C TRP A 67 16.98 3.50 2.63
N SER A 68 17.02 2.23 2.23
CA SER A 68 17.73 1.76 1.04
C SER A 68 16.75 1.23 0.00
N LEU A 69 16.82 1.72 -1.22
CA LEU A 69 15.87 1.43 -2.30
C LEU A 69 16.31 0.25 -3.17
N ARG A 70 15.34 -0.40 -3.83
CA ARG A 70 15.59 -1.51 -4.76
C ARG A 70 15.85 -1.04 -6.20
N LYS A 71 15.18 0.03 -6.64
CA LYS A 71 15.21 0.55 -8.01
C LYS A 71 15.88 1.92 -8.05
N GLU A 72 16.73 2.14 -9.04
CA GLU A 72 17.46 3.40 -9.27
C GLU A 72 16.53 4.53 -9.73
N SER A 73 15.46 4.19 -10.46
CA SER A 73 14.46 5.18 -10.88
C SER A 73 13.66 5.69 -9.67
N LEU A 74 14.01 6.90 -9.22
CA LEU A 74 13.40 7.50 -8.03
C LEU A 74 12.00 8.07 -8.28
N ALA A 75 11.66 8.43 -9.53
CA ALA A 75 10.39 9.03 -9.93
C ALA A 75 9.88 8.41 -11.25
N MET A 76 8.60 8.65 -11.57
CA MET A 76 8.05 8.36 -12.89
C MET A 76 7.69 9.67 -13.60
N VAL A 77 7.62 9.67 -14.93
CA VAL A 77 7.29 10.87 -15.73
C VAL A 77 5.99 11.59 -15.31
N HIS A 78 5.09 10.87 -14.63
CA HIS A 78 3.78 11.32 -14.22
C HIS A 78 3.58 11.26 -12.68
N MET A 79 4.60 10.85 -11.92
CA MET A 79 4.51 10.67 -10.46
C MET A 79 5.80 11.14 -9.76
N PRO A 80 5.70 12.02 -8.75
CA PRO A 80 6.88 12.62 -8.11
C PRO A 80 7.71 11.59 -7.33
N ALA A 81 9.01 11.88 -7.17
CA ALA A 81 9.95 11.01 -6.46
C ALA A 81 9.49 10.71 -5.02
N THR A 82 8.88 11.69 -4.36
CA THR A 82 8.31 11.56 -3.01
C THR A 82 7.25 10.47 -2.92
N GLY A 83 6.42 10.29 -3.96
CA GLY A 83 5.41 9.23 -4.02
C GLY A 83 6.01 7.87 -4.39
N VAL A 84 6.90 7.87 -5.38
CA VAL A 84 7.49 6.64 -5.93
C VAL A 84 8.46 5.99 -4.95
N SER A 85 9.36 6.77 -4.34
CA SER A 85 10.53 6.31 -3.59
C SER A 85 10.71 6.93 -2.19
N GLY A 86 9.83 7.84 -1.78
CA GLY A 86 9.92 8.53 -0.48
C GLY A 86 9.20 7.81 0.67
N VAL A 87 9.35 8.33 1.89
CA VAL A 87 8.64 7.89 3.10
C VAL A 87 7.76 9.01 3.66
N ASP A 88 6.57 8.70 4.21
CA ASP A 88 5.59 9.73 4.63
C ASP A 88 5.22 9.55 6.11
N LEU A 89 5.53 10.54 6.95
CA LEU A 89 5.36 10.49 8.39
C LEU A 89 4.07 11.18 8.83
N TYR A 90 3.31 10.50 9.69
CA TYR A 90 2.09 10.97 10.33
C TYR A 90 2.22 10.88 11.86
N VAL A 91 1.42 11.68 12.55
CA VAL A 91 1.28 11.68 14.01
C VAL A 91 -0.20 11.63 14.39
N ARG A 92 -0.52 10.90 15.46
CA ARG A 92 -1.88 10.82 16.00
C ARG A 92 -2.22 12.11 16.75
N VAL A 93 -3.37 12.69 16.44
CA VAL A 93 -3.97 13.83 17.17
C VAL A 93 -5.44 13.52 17.42
N GLY A 94 -5.77 13.23 18.68
CA GLY A 94 -7.07 12.68 19.05
C GLY A 94 -7.33 11.37 18.30
N TYR A 95 -8.49 11.27 17.65
CA TYR A 95 -8.85 10.09 16.84
C TYR A 95 -8.37 10.17 15.37
N THR A 96 -7.58 11.19 15.02
CA THR A 96 -7.17 11.44 13.62
C THR A 96 -5.66 11.29 13.44
N TRP A 97 -5.25 10.96 12.22
CA TRP A 97 -3.85 10.99 11.81
C TRP A 97 -3.57 12.26 11.00
N ARG A 98 -2.55 13.01 11.40
CA ARG A 98 -2.13 14.25 10.70
C ARG A 98 -0.75 14.06 10.10
N TRP A 99 -0.58 14.62 8.91
CA TRP A 99 0.72 14.65 8.25
C TRP A 99 1.73 15.45 9.09
N LEU A 100 2.95 14.95 9.21
CA LEU A 100 4.02 15.57 10.00
C LEU A 100 5.29 15.84 9.20
N GLY A 101 5.64 14.96 8.27
CA GLY A 101 6.90 15.09 7.52
C GLY A 101 6.96 14.18 6.31
N ILE A 102 7.88 14.48 5.41
CA ILE A 102 8.11 13.74 4.16
C ILE A 102 9.61 13.50 4.01
N GLY A 103 9.99 12.26 3.74
CA GLY A 103 11.34 11.90 3.37
C GLY A 103 11.49 11.96 1.86
N HIS A 104 12.16 13.01 1.36
CA HIS A 104 12.45 13.16 -0.05
C HIS A 104 13.62 12.24 -0.45
N PRO A 105 13.45 11.33 -1.42
CA PRO A 105 14.53 10.48 -1.91
C PRO A 105 15.40 11.27 -2.89
N ALA A 106 16.67 11.49 -2.54
CA ALA A 106 17.61 12.26 -3.35
C ALA A 106 18.67 11.38 -4.04
N THR A 107 18.96 10.21 -3.46
CA THR A 107 20.06 9.34 -3.88
C THR A 107 19.61 7.89 -3.99
N PHE A 108 20.36 7.09 -4.76
CA PHE A 108 20.20 5.65 -4.84
C PHE A 108 21.51 4.95 -4.46
N PRO A 109 21.47 3.84 -3.71
CA PRO A 109 20.28 3.24 -3.10
C PRO A 109 19.87 3.90 -1.78
N ASP A 110 20.82 4.52 -1.07
CA ASP A 110 20.65 4.91 0.32
C ASP A 110 20.23 6.37 0.45
N ASN A 111 19.29 6.62 1.36
CA ASN A 111 18.76 7.94 1.69
C ASN A 111 18.78 8.13 3.21
N GLU A 112 19.08 9.34 3.65
CA GLU A 112 19.04 9.77 5.06
C GLU A 112 18.51 11.19 5.12
N VAL A 113 17.47 11.42 5.92
CA VAL A 113 16.82 12.72 6.05
C VAL A 113 16.36 12.99 7.48
N LEU A 114 16.34 14.26 7.86
CA LEU A 114 15.58 14.75 8.99
C LEU A 114 14.12 14.93 8.55
N LEU A 115 13.20 14.15 9.11
CA LEU A 115 11.77 14.22 8.78
C LEU A 115 11.08 15.39 9.49
N CYS A 116 11.43 15.63 10.75
CA CYS A 116 10.94 16.75 11.55
C CYS A 116 11.86 17.01 12.74
N THR A 117 11.85 18.25 13.26
CA THR A 117 12.58 18.68 14.45
C THR A 117 11.80 19.80 15.16
N GLY A 118 12.17 20.11 16.40
CA GLY A 118 11.52 21.13 17.19
C GLY A 118 10.10 20.76 17.62
N LEU A 119 9.80 19.46 17.73
CA LEU A 119 8.52 19.02 18.29
C LEU A 119 8.48 19.38 19.79
N PRO A 120 7.34 19.85 20.31
CA PRO A 120 7.20 20.07 21.74
C PRO A 120 7.31 18.74 22.50
N GLU A 121 7.70 18.81 23.77
CA GLU A 121 7.77 17.62 24.62
C GLU A 121 6.42 16.87 24.70
N GLY A 122 6.49 15.56 24.90
CA GLY A 122 5.32 14.72 25.13
C GLY A 122 5.26 13.48 24.23
N THR A 123 4.78 12.38 24.81
CA THR A 123 4.63 11.10 24.14
C THR A 123 3.53 11.14 23.08
N ARG A 124 3.84 10.69 21.86
CA ARG A 124 2.91 10.65 20.73
C ARG A 124 3.03 9.33 19.98
N GLU A 125 1.94 8.94 19.34
CA GLU A 125 1.90 7.82 18.40
C GLU A 125 2.19 8.34 16.99
N TYR A 126 3.14 7.71 16.30
CA TYR A 126 3.57 8.05 14.95
C TYR A 126 3.34 6.88 13.99
N MET A 127 3.24 7.19 12.69
CA MET A 127 3.11 6.23 11.61
C MET A 127 3.98 6.64 10.42
N LEU A 128 4.85 5.74 9.96
CA LEU A 128 5.69 5.95 8.77
C LEU A 128 5.24 5.04 7.63
N TYR A 129 4.79 5.62 6.51
CA TYR A 129 4.49 4.88 5.28
C TYR A 129 5.73 4.73 4.39
N LEU A 130 5.82 3.57 3.73
CA LEU A 130 6.91 3.22 2.82
C LEU A 130 6.60 3.52 1.35
N PRO A 131 7.61 3.57 0.46
CA PRO A 131 7.43 3.94 -0.94
C PRO A 131 6.39 3.12 -1.72
N LEU A 132 5.73 3.74 -2.71
CA LEU A 132 4.60 3.13 -3.45
C LEU A 132 5.03 2.32 -4.69
N TYR A 133 6.04 2.80 -5.40
CA TYR A 133 6.48 2.24 -6.71
C TYR A 133 7.95 1.83 -6.72
N ASN A 134 8.58 1.85 -5.54
CA ASN A 134 9.88 1.30 -5.27
C ASN A 134 9.78 0.39 -4.05
N GLY A 135 10.61 -0.65 -4.01
CA GLY A 135 10.75 -1.48 -2.83
C GLY A 135 11.88 -0.95 -1.96
N VAL A 136 11.80 -1.19 -0.66
CA VAL A 136 12.90 -0.94 0.26
C VAL A 136 13.62 -2.24 0.62
N ARG A 137 14.94 -2.16 0.83
CA ARG A 137 15.79 -3.23 1.35
C ARG A 137 15.89 -3.14 2.86
N SER A 138 16.03 -1.93 3.39
CA SER A 138 16.12 -1.62 4.81
C SER A 138 15.48 -0.25 5.09
N VAL A 139 14.97 -0.08 6.31
CA VAL A 139 14.44 1.19 6.81
C VAL A 139 14.81 1.31 8.29
N SER A 140 15.24 2.49 8.72
CA SER A 140 15.51 2.79 10.12
C SER A 140 14.99 4.18 10.49
N LEU A 141 14.54 4.34 11.73
CA LEU A 141 14.14 5.61 12.32
C LEU A 141 15.18 6.05 13.34
N GLY A 142 15.54 7.32 13.32
CA GLY A 142 16.49 7.92 14.24
C GLY A 142 15.81 8.90 15.19
N VAL A 143 15.99 8.74 16.50
CA VAL A 143 15.52 9.69 17.53
C VAL A 143 16.68 10.10 18.44
N PRO A 144 16.61 11.25 19.14
CA PRO A 144 17.61 11.62 20.14
C PRO A 144 17.78 10.54 21.21
N GLU A 145 18.98 10.36 21.74
CA GLU A 145 19.31 9.34 22.75
C GLU A 145 18.50 9.49 24.03
N SER A 146 18.11 10.72 24.37
CA SER A 146 17.22 11.00 25.50
C SER A 146 15.75 10.60 25.28
N ALA A 147 15.33 10.31 24.05
CA ALA A 147 13.94 10.01 23.71
C ALA A 147 13.61 8.52 23.85
N SER A 148 12.41 8.22 24.32
CA SER A 148 11.79 6.90 24.26
C SER A 148 11.50 6.48 22.82
N PHE A 149 11.55 5.18 22.55
CA PHE A 149 11.13 4.62 21.26
C PHE A 149 10.53 3.22 21.47
N GLU A 150 9.21 3.10 21.30
CA GLU A 150 8.48 1.86 21.58
C GLU A 150 7.61 1.44 20.40
N ALA A 151 7.59 0.14 20.12
CA ALA A 151 6.66 -0.41 19.15
C ALA A 151 5.22 -0.30 19.67
N THR A 152 4.30 0.19 18.84
CA THR A 152 2.87 0.11 19.18
C THR A 152 2.37 -1.33 19.08
N PRO A 153 1.41 -1.76 19.93
CA PRO A 153 0.82 -3.08 19.81
C PRO A 153 0.19 -3.32 18.41
N PRO A 154 0.21 -4.56 17.89
CA PRO A 154 -0.51 -4.91 16.68
C PRO A 154 -2.00 -4.56 16.82
N ARG A 155 -2.64 -4.20 15.72
CA ARG A 155 -4.09 -4.02 15.72
C ARG A 155 -4.78 -5.36 15.98
N THR A 156 -5.81 -5.35 16.81
CA THR A 156 -6.65 -6.53 17.09
C THR A 156 -7.73 -6.75 16.01
N THR A 157 -7.96 -5.75 15.15
CA THR A 157 -8.96 -5.79 14.09
C THR A 157 -8.37 -6.31 12.78
N GLN A 158 -9.11 -7.16 12.07
CA GLN A 158 -8.72 -7.65 10.74
C GLN A 158 -8.52 -6.50 9.73
N PRO A 159 -7.56 -6.61 8.81
CA PRO A 159 -7.28 -5.57 7.83
C PRO A 159 -8.35 -5.48 6.74
N VAL A 160 -8.35 -4.39 5.98
CA VAL A 160 -9.03 -4.31 4.68
C VAL A 160 -8.01 -4.61 3.57
N VAL A 161 -8.31 -5.58 2.71
CA VAL A 161 -7.44 -5.95 1.59
C VAL A 161 -7.94 -5.28 0.33
N PHE A 162 -7.09 -4.48 -0.30
CA PHE A 162 -7.34 -3.87 -1.60
C PHE A 162 -6.56 -4.62 -2.67
N TYR A 163 -7.25 -5.14 -3.68
CA TYR A 163 -6.63 -5.71 -4.87
C TYR A 163 -7.07 -4.90 -6.09
N GLY A 164 -6.10 -4.40 -6.85
CA GLY A 164 -6.42 -3.48 -7.93
C GLY A 164 -5.26 -3.08 -8.81
N THR A 165 -5.38 -1.89 -9.38
CA THR A 165 -4.55 -1.45 -10.51
C THR A 165 -3.40 -0.53 -10.08
N SER A 166 -2.89 0.29 -11.01
CA SER A 166 -1.97 1.39 -10.70
C SER A 166 -2.58 2.39 -9.73
N ILE A 167 -3.88 2.63 -9.84
CA ILE A 167 -4.61 3.58 -8.97
C ILE A 167 -4.54 3.12 -7.52
N THR A 168 -4.82 1.83 -7.28
CA THR A 168 -4.72 1.21 -5.97
C THR A 168 -3.28 1.21 -5.44
N GLN A 169 -2.30 0.89 -6.31
CA GLN A 169 -0.88 0.94 -5.93
C GLN A 169 -0.45 2.36 -5.52
N GLY A 170 -1.09 3.38 -6.09
CA GLY A 170 -0.93 4.77 -5.73
C GLY A 170 -0.42 5.65 -6.87
N GLY A 171 -0.59 5.26 -8.14
CA GLY A 171 -0.32 6.10 -9.30
C GLY A 171 -1.48 7.10 -9.54
N CYS A 172 -1.33 8.42 -9.37
CA CYS A 172 -0.14 9.20 -8.96
C CYS A 172 -0.40 10.03 -7.71
N ALA A 173 -0.39 9.35 -6.56
CA ALA A 173 -0.32 9.95 -5.24
C ALA A 173 1.00 10.70 -5.07
N SER A 174 0.96 11.89 -4.48
CA SER A 174 2.16 12.73 -4.34
C SER A 174 3.12 12.22 -3.26
N ARG A 175 2.61 11.46 -2.28
CA ARG A 175 3.34 10.88 -1.14
C ARG A 175 2.74 9.52 -0.75
N PRO A 176 3.50 8.60 -0.14
CA PRO A 176 3.02 7.27 0.26
C PRO A 176 1.69 7.24 1.00
N GLY A 177 1.53 8.07 2.03
CA GLY A 177 0.33 8.09 2.85
C GLY A 177 -0.90 8.68 2.13
N THR A 178 -0.75 9.17 0.89
CA THR A 178 -1.85 9.79 0.12
C THR A 178 -2.47 8.87 -0.92
N CYS A 179 -1.99 7.61 -1.06
CA CYS A 179 -2.74 6.61 -1.82
C CYS A 179 -4.07 6.29 -1.13
N HIS A 180 -5.12 5.97 -1.90
CA HIS A 180 -6.46 5.82 -1.32
C HIS A 180 -6.55 4.69 -0.27
N PRO A 181 -5.83 3.55 -0.35
CA PRO A 181 -5.87 2.54 0.71
C PRO A 181 -5.30 3.06 2.04
N ALA A 182 -4.25 3.88 1.99
CA ALA A 182 -3.66 4.48 3.20
C ALA A 182 -4.58 5.54 3.81
N VAL A 183 -5.20 6.39 2.98
CA VAL A 183 -6.18 7.40 3.42
C VAL A 183 -7.36 6.73 4.12
N LEU A 184 -7.96 5.71 3.48
CA LEU A 184 -9.09 4.97 4.06
C LEU A 184 -8.71 4.23 5.35
N GLY A 185 -7.51 3.63 5.40
CA GLY A 185 -7.01 2.98 6.62
C GLY A 185 -6.93 3.94 7.81
N ARG A 186 -6.45 5.16 7.59
CA ARG A 186 -6.41 6.19 8.65
C ARG A 186 -7.79 6.71 9.03
N MET A 187 -8.70 6.87 8.06
CA MET A 187 -10.08 7.31 8.33
C MET A 187 -10.88 6.28 9.13
N LEU A 188 -10.66 4.99 8.86
CA LEU A 188 -11.36 3.87 9.50
C LEU A 188 -10.63 3.34 10.75
N ASP A 189 -9.48 3.92 11.08
CA ASP A 189 -8.51 3.41 12.04
C ASP A 189 -8.29 1.89 11.94
N ARG A 190 -7.99 1.42 10.74
CA ARG A 190 -7.84 -0.01 10.41
C ARG A 190 -6.64 -0.24 9.51
N ALA A 191 -5.93 -1.33 9.73
CA ALA A 191 -4.83 -1.73 8.85
C ALA A 191 -5.36 -2.00 7.42
N THR A 192 -4.57 -1.64 6.42
CA THR A 192 -4.91 -1.91 5.01
C THR A 192 -3.77 -2.63 4.33
N ILE A 193 -4.10 -3.63 3.51
CA ILE A 193 -3.13 -4.34 2.67
C ILE A 193 -3.35 -3.85 1.24
N ASN A 194 -2.34 -3.21 0.66
CA ASN A 194 -2.40 -2.66 -0.69
C ASN A 194 -1.76 -3.62 -1.69
N LEU A 195 -2.60 -4.39 -2.40
CA LEU A 195 -2.21 -5.26 -3.51
C LEU A 195 -2.60 -4.63 -4.85
N GLY A 196 -2.27 -3.35 -5.02
CA GLY A 196 -2.29 -2.69 -6.31
C GLY A 196 -1.10 -3.13 -7.18
N PHE A 197 -1.40 -3.52 -8.42
CA PHE A 197 -0.40 -3.87 -9.44
C PHE A 197 -0.64 -3.05 -10.71
N SER A 198 0.23 -2.05 -10.91
CA SER A 198 0.22 -1.14 -12.06
C SER A 198 0.09 -1.87 -13.41
N GLY A 199 -1.00 -1.61 -14.14
CA GLY A 199 -1.32 -2.28 -15.41
C GLY A 199 -1.61 -3.78 -15.32
N ASN A 200 -1.62 -4.36 -14.12
CA ASN A 200 -1.57 -5.82 -13.93
C ASN A 200 -2.57 -6.40 -12.91
N GLY A 201 -3.33 -5.62 -12.15
CA GLY A 201 -4.45 -6.18 -11.39
C GLY A 201 -5.61 -6.54 -12.32
N LYS A 202 -5.78 -7.82 -12.66
CA LYS A 202 -6.73 -8.29 -13.68
C LYS A 202 -7.60 -9.48 -13.22
N MET A 203 -7.84 -9.61 -11.93
CA MET A 203 -8.65 -10.69 -11.33
C MET A 203 -8.14 -12.10 -11.64
N GLU A 204 -6.83 -12.27 -11.79
CA GLU A 204 -6.26 -13.59 -12.08
C GLU A 204 -6.53 -14.58 -10.95
N LYS A 205 -6.81 -15.83 -11.32
CA LYS A 205 -7.10 -16.93 -10.42
C LYS A 205 -6.01 -17.13 -9.38
N GLU A 206 -4.75 -17.08 -9.81
CA GLU A 206 -3.58 -17.27 -8.97
C GLU A 206 -3.50 -16.20 -7.87
N ILE A 207 -3.93 -14.98 -8.18
CA ILE A 207 -4.03 -13.92 -7.18
C ILE A 207 -5.24 -14.16 -6.26
N ALA A 208 -6.39 -14.58 -6.80
CA ALA A 208 -7.55 -14.92 -5.98
C ALA A 208 -7.24 -16.03 -4.95
N GLU A 209 -6.49 -17.05 -5.35
CA GLU A 209 -6.04 -18.13 -4.47
C GLU A 209 -5.12 -17.63 -3.36
N LEU A 210 -4.18 -16.72 -3.66
CA LEU A 210 -3.38 -16.05 -2.64
C LEU A 210 -4.24 -15.21 -1.70
N LEU A 211 -5.13 -14.37 -2.24
CA LEU A 211 -6.05 -13.53 -1.44
C LEU A 211 -6.92 -14.36 -0.49
N ALA A 212 -7.35 -15.56 -0.91
CA ALA A 212 -8.16 -16.47 -0.12
C ALA A 212 -7.47 -16.97 1.16
N GLU A 213 -6.13 -16.97 1.20
CA GLU A 213 -5.35 -17.32 2.39
C GLU A 213 -5.47 -16.27 3.50
N LEU A 214 -5.65 -14.99 3.12
CA LEU A 214 -5.75 -13.88 4.06
C LEU A 214 -7.06 -13.93 4.84
N ASP A 215 -7.07 -13.34 6.05
CA ASP A 215 -8.27 -13.17 6.89
C ASP A 215 -8.65 -11.69 7.05
N PRO A 216 -9.19 -11.02 6.01
CA PRO A 216 -9.56 -9.62 6.11
C PRO A 216 -10.99 -9.41 6.61
N ALA A 217 -11.24 -8.19 7.09
CA ALA A 217 -12.59 -7.70 7.37
C ALA A 217 -13.38 -7.41 6.08
N LEU A 218 -12.69 -7.15 4.97
CA LEU A 218 -13.27 -6.79 3.69
C LEU A 218 -12.23 -7.00 2.58
N TYR A 219 -12.65 -7.64 1.49
CA TYR A 219 -11.96 -7.57 0.21
C TYR A 219 -12.52 -6.42 -0.63
N VAL A 220 -11.66 -5.53 -1.13
CA VAL A 220 -12.00 -4.48 -2.09
C VAL A 220 -11.35 -4.82 -3.41
N ILE A 221 -12.16 -5.15 -4.42
CA ILE A 221 -11.70 -5.55 -5.75
C ILE A 221 -11.91 -4.38 -6.72
N ASP A 222 -10.82 -3.71 -7.07
CA ASP A 222 -10.78 -2.49 -7.89
C ASP A 222 -9.84 -2.67 -9.10
N CYS A 223 -10.18 -3.66 -9.94
CA CYS A 223 -9.33 -4.13 -11.06
C CYS A 223 -9.80 -3.64 -12.44
N LEU A 224 -11.01 -3.11 -12.57
CA LEU A 224 -11.60 -2.76 -13.88
C LEU A 224 -10.73 -1.84 -14.75
N PRO A 225 -9.98 -0.85 -14.23
CA PRO A 225 -9.11 -0.02 -15.07
C PRO A 225 -8.11 -0.80 -15.91
N ASN A 226 -7.76 -2.05 -15.57
CA ASN A 226 -6.83 -2.90 -16.33
C ASN A 226 -7.51 -3.98 -17.18
N MET A 227 -8.84 -4.10 -17.14
CA MET A 227 -9.57 -5.23 -17.74
C MET A 227 -10.51 -4.80 -18.87
N THR A 228 -10.68 -5.66 -19.87
CA THR A 228 -11.76 -5.55 -20.87
C THR A 228 -13.05 -6.19 -20.35
N ALA A 229 -14.19 -5.96 -21.04
CA ALA A 229 -15.46 -6.61 -20.70
C ALA A 229 -15.35 -8.15 -20.72
N ASP A 230 -14.67 -8.71 -21.72
CA ASP A 230 -14.46 -10.15 -21.84
C ASP A 230 -13.63 -10.71 -20.68
N GLU A 231 -12.52 -10.05 -20.32
CA GLU A 231 -11.70 -10.45 -19.16
C GLU A 231 -12.51 -10.39 -17.85
N VAL A 232 -13.41 -9.41 -17.71
CA VAL A 232 -14.28 -9.30 -16.52
C VAL A 232 -15.29 -10.43 -16.47
N ALA A 233 -15.98 -10.70 -17.57
CA ALA A 233 -16.96 -11.78 -17.67
C ALA A 233 -16.31 -13.15 -17.40
N GLU A 234 -15.08 -13.35 -17.89
CA GLU A 234 -14.30 -14.57 -17.67
C GLU A 234 -13.85 -14.71 -16.21
N ARG A 235 -13.23 -13.67 -15.63
CA ARG A 235 -12.43 -13.83 -14.41
C ARG A 235 -13.12 -13.41 -13.11
N ALA A 236 -14.04 -12.45 -13.17
CA ALA A 236 -14.71 -11.97 -11.96
C ALA A 236 -15.49 -13.09 -11.25
N PRO A 237 -16.29 -13.95 -11.93
CA PRO A 237 -17.00 -15.04 -11.27
C PRO A 237 -16.06 -16.02 -10.58
N GLU A 238 -14.94 -16.40 -11.22
CA GLU A 238 -13.97 -17.34 -10.63
C GLU A 238 -13.29 -16.76 -9.39
N LEU A 239 -12.82 -15.50 -9.45
CA LEU A 239 -12.23 -14.83 -8.29
C LEU A 239 -13.20 -14.80 -7.11
N ILE A 240 -14.46 -14.42 -7.35
CA ILE A 240 -15.46 -14.30 -6.28
C ILE A 240 -15.77 -15.67 -5.68
N ARG A 241 -15.92 -16.71 -6.53
CA ARG A 241 -16.14 -18.08 -6.07
C ARG A 241 -14.99 -18.57 -5.18
N ILE A 242 -13.74 -18.30 -5.55
CA ILE A 242 -12.55 -18.69 -4.76
C ILE A 242 -12.57 -17.99 -3.40
N LEU A 243 -12.77 -16.67 -3.37
CA LEU A 243 -12.82 -15.90 -2.13
C LEU A 243 -13.98 -16.33 -1.24
N ARG A 244 -15.17 -16.55 -1.80
CA ARG A 244 -16.36 -17.01 -1.06
C ARG A 244 -16.19 -18.42 -0.49
N ALA A 245 -15.55 -19.32 -1.23
CA ALA A 245 -15.29 -20.67 -0.74
C ALA A 245 -14.35 -20.68 0.47
N ALA A 246 -13.31 -19.84 0.47
CA ALA A 246 -12.36 -19.75 1.57
C ALA A 246 -12.87 -18.89 2.75
N ARG A 247 -13.61 -17.82 2.44
CA ARG A 247 -14.13 -16.84 3.42
C ARG A 247 -15.62 -16.57 3.20
N PRO A 248 -16.51 -17.49 3.61
CA PRO A 248 -17.94 -17.40 3.30
C PRO A 248 -18.62 -16.13 3.80
N GLN A 249 -18.19 -15.62 4.95
CA GLN A 249 -18.80 -14.47 5.62
C GLN A 249 -18.08 -13.14 5.38
N THR A 250 -16.86 -13.15 4.84
CA THR A 250 -16.09 -11.92 4.63
C THR A 250 -16.68 -11.13 3.47
N PRO A 251 -17.09 -9.86 3.65
CA PRO A 251 -17.60 -9.05 2.56
C PRO A 251 -16.59 -8.91 1.40
N ILE A 252 -17.11 -8.87 0.17
CA ILE A 252 -16.36 -8.60 -1.05
C ILE A 252 -17.05 -7.40 -1.71
N LEU A 253 -16.35 -6.27 -1.76
CA LEU A 253 -16.78 -5.07 -2.44
C LEU A 253 -16.17 -5.04 -3.85
N LEU A 254 -17.01 -5.18 -4.86
CA LEU A 254 -16.62 -4.96 -6.26
C LEU A 254 -16.74 -3.46 -6.57
N VAL A 255 -15.64 -2.84 -6.97
CA VAL A 255 -15.58 -1.41 -7.26
C VAL A 255 -15.70 -1.21 -8.77
N GLU A 256 -16.66 -0.38 -9.18
CA GLU A 256 -16.77 0.03 -10.57
C GLU A 256 -15.65 1.01 -10.96
N ASP A 257 -15.22 0.95 -12.23
CA ASP A 257 -14.20 1.86 -12.75
C ASP A 257 -14.69 3.32 -12.70
N ARG A 258 -13.79 4.25 -12.44
CA ARG A 258 -14.03 5.69 -12.64
C ARG A 258 -14.25 5.98 -14.11
N THR A 259 -14.93 7.08 -14.44
CA THR A 259 -15.02 7.51 -15.86
C THR A 259 -13.68 8.13 -16.24
N TYR A 260 -13.09 7.66 -17.33
CA TYR A 260 -11.82 8.19 -17.80
C TYR A 260 -11.98 9.68 -18.09
N SER A 261 -11.08 10.49 -17.53
CA SER A 261 -11.20 11.96 -17.60
C SER A 261 -11.19 12.51 -19.02
N ASN A 262 -10.73 11.73 -20.00
CA ASN A 262 -10.72 12.09 -21.42
C ASN A 262 -11.71 11.27 -22.27
N ALA A 263 -12.57 10.45 -21.66
CA ALA A 263 -13.63 9.72 -22.35
C ALA A 263 -14.67 10.64 -23.03
N PHE A 264 -14.77 11.90 -22.59
CA PHE A 264 -15.66 12.88 -23.22
C PHE A 264 -15.27 13.21 -24.66
N LEU A 265 -14.01 12.97 -25.07
CA LEU A 265 -13.54 13.12 -26.45
C LEU A 265 -13.08 11.79 -27.08
N HIS A 266 -12.63 10.84 -26.27
CA HIS A 266 -12.21 9.51 -26.74
C HIS A 266 -13.35 8.50 -26.61
N GLN A 267 -14.14 8.36 -27.68
CA GLN A 267 -15.30 7.47 -27.70
C GLN A 267 -14.92 6.00 -27.47
N ASP A 268 -13.78 5.54 -27.98
CA ASP A 268 -13.21 4.21 -27.74
C ASP A 268 -12.99 3.95 -26.24
N ARG A 269 -12.51 4.96 -25.51
CA ARG A 269 -12.31 4.89 -24.05
C ARG A 269 -13.62 4.93 -23.28
N ALA A 270 -14.56 5.76 -23.72
CA ALA A 270 -15.91 5.80 -23.15
C ALA A 270 -16.61 4.44 -23.31
N GLU A 271 -16.49 3.83 -24.49
CA GLU A 271 -17.00 2.50 -24.80
C GLU A 271 -16.39 1.45 -23.88
N ARG A 272 -15.06 1.42 -23.81
CA ARG A 272 -14.32 0.48 -22.98
C ARG A 272 -14.70 0.58 -21.50
N ASN A 273 -14.85 1.79 -20.94
CA ASN A 273 -15.33 1.93 -19.56
C ASN A 273 -16.76 1.41 -19.40
N ARG A 274 -17.65 1.75 -20.33
CA ARG A 274 -19.06 1.38 -20.24
C ARG A 274 -19.26 -0.14 -20.31
N SER A 275 -18.58 -0.80 -21.24
CA SER A 275 -18.67 -2.26 -21.42
C SER A 275 -18.06 -3.02 -20.25
N SER A 276 -16.88 -2.64 -19.74
CA SER A 276 -16.29 -3.28 -18.56
C SER A 276 -17.16 -3.13 -17.30
N ARG A 277 -17.84 -1.99 -17.11
CA ARG A 277 -18.80 -1.81 -16.01
C ARG A 277 -20.04 -2.67 -16.17
N ALA A 278 -20.59 -2.75 -17.39
CA ALA A 278 -21.75 -3.59 -17.67
C ALA A 278 -21.43 -5.06 -17.38
N ALA A 279 -20.26 -5.54 -17.81
CA ALA A 279 -19.79 -6.89 -17.52
C ALA A 279 -19.65 -7.14 -16.00
N LEU A 280 -19.11 -6.18 -15.23
CA LEU A 280 -19.00 -6.35 -13.77
C LEU A 280 -20.38 -6.40 -13.08
N ARG A 281 -21.33 -5.56 -13.51
CA ARG A 281 -22.70 -5.59 -12.99
C ARG A 281 -23.40 -6.90 -13.32
N GLN A 282 -23.18 -7.42 -14.52
CA GLN A 282 -23.70 -8.73 -14.91
C GLN A 282 -23.09 -9.83 -14.04
N ALA A 283 -21.76 -9.87 -13.90
CA ALA A 283 -21.09 -10.84 -13.05
C ALA A 283 -21.57 -10.76 -11.59
N PHE A 284 -21.86 -9.56 -11.08
CA PHE A 284 -22.44 -9.38 -9.74
C PHE A 284 -23.88 -9.90 -9.63
N ALA A 285 -24.70 -9.72 -10.67
CA ALA A 285 -26.09 -10.18 -10.69
C ALA A 285 -26.23 -11.71 -10.80
N GLU A 286 -25.18 -12.40 -11.24
CA GLU A 286 -25.11 -13.86 -11.38
C GLU A 286 -24.59 -14.59 -10.12
N LEU A 287 -24.20 -13.85 -9.07
CA LEU A 287 -23.75 -14.39 -7.76
C LEU A 287 -24.91 -14.84 -6.88
#